data_AF-R6YQ62-F1
#
_entry.id   AF-R6YQ62-F1
#
_cell.length_a   1.000
_cell.length_b   1.000
_cell.length_c   1.000
_cell.angle_alpha   90.00
_cell.angle_beta   90.00
_cell.angle_gamma   90.00
#
_symmetry.space_group_name_H-M   'P 1'
#
loop_
_entity.id
_entity.type
_entity.pdbx_description
1 polymer ?
#
loop_
_entity_poly.entity_id
_entity_poly.type
_entity_poly.pdbx_seq_one_letter_code
_entity_poly.pdbx_strand_id
1 'polypeptide(L)'
;MRISTDFASLEFFYSLACFTFILSGVFCAVVRWCHMCHPFDERGDFFYPARRQMTFFYAALVLQFPYVLCPSDADAWFYVRSFGILFYPVCFAMAFHRYFQMGKMRRNLSSVLYFFLPFLLLGALSLMVLFCKNEFLVVNKLVWECIMGELSILFSFRLVQENRWLVRMVDDYHTQNNSNDSDFPFVFASKVIYLPMTFLLVMWVVFLADSRTLKAVIDLLVTVWNVMFLCKILHPNKIIHTEEDKECMAIMEKENLQRVLQESASLEEMTPIPDESRIGGGR
;
A
#
# COMPACT_ATOMS: atom_id res chain seq x y z
N MET A 1 34.96 -17.05 23.19
CA MET A 1 33.59 -16.56 22.93
C MET A 1 33.32 -16.72 21.44
N ARG A 2 32.81 -17.89 21.02
CA ARG A 2 32.35 -18.11 19.63
C ARG A 2 30.95 -17.54 19.54
N ILE A 3 30.79 -16.41 18.86
CA ILE A 3 29.48 -15.95 18.41
C ILE A 3 28.99 -17.05 17.45
N SER A 4 27.94 -17.77 17.84
CA SER A 4 27.47 -18.92 17.08
C SER A 4 26.98 -18.47 15.71
N THR A 5 27.46 -19.16 14.69
CA THR A 5 27.01 -19.05 13.30
C THR A 5 25.58 -19.58 13.09
N ASP A 6 24.90 -19.99 14.16
CA ASP A 6 23.52 -20.51 14.13
C ASP A 6 22.48 -19.40 13.89
N PHE A 7 22.82 -18.13 14.15
CA PHE A 7 21.99 -16.98 13.76
C PHE A 7 22.06 -16.67 12.25
N ALA A 8 22.93 -17.35 11.49
CA ALA A 8 23.14 -17.15 10.06
C ALA A 8 22.60 -18.31 9.20
N SER A 9 21.57 -19.03 9.65
CA SER A 9 20.88 -19.98 8.78
C SER A 9 20.11 -19.21 7.69
N LEU A 10 20.21 -19.66 6.43
CA LEU A 10 19.47 -19.08 5.31
C LEU A 10 17.96 -19.05 5.58
N GLU A 11 17.46 -20.03 6.34
CA GLU A 11 16.06 -20.13 6.77
C GLU A 11 15.65 -18.95 7.67
N PHE A 12 16.50 -18.59 8.65
CA PHE A 12 16.27 -17.44 9.51
C PHE A 12 16.24 -16.14 8.69
N PHE A 13 17.16 -15.99 7.73
CA PHE A 13 17.18 -14.84 6.83
C PHE A 13 15.87 -14.72 6.01
N TYR A 14 15.38 -15.83 5.43
CA TYR A 14 14.15 -15.82 4.65
C TYR A 14 12.91 -15.51 5.50
N SER A 15 12.82 -16.10 6.69
CA SER A 15 11.75 -15.82 7.64
C SER A 15 11.77 -14.36 8.09
N LEU A 16 12.95 -13.83 8.46
CA LEU A 16 13.12 -12.46 8.93
C LEU A 16 12.81 -11.43 7.83
N ALA A 17 13.22 -11.67 6.58
CA ALA A 17 12.92 -10.80 5.46
C ALA A 17 11.40 -10.71 5.21
N CYS A 18 10.71 -11.85 5.17
CA CYS A 18 9.26 -11.89 5.02
C CYS A 18 8.54 -11.24 6.21
N PHE A 19 9.00 -11.51 7.44
CA PHE A 19 8.43 -10.92 8.65
C PHE A 19 8.57 -9.38 8.66
N THR A 20 9.74 -8.88 8.26
CA THR A 20 9.99 -7.43 8.13
C THR A 20 9.04 -6.80 7.11
N PHE A 21 8.81 -7.48 5.99
CA PHE A 21 7.85 -7.06 4.99
C PHE A 21 6.42 -7.01 5.53
N ILE A 22 5.96 -8.06 6.22
CA ILE A 22 4.64 -8.09 6.89
C ILE A 22 4.52 -6.96 7.91
N LEU A 23 5.52 -6.78 8.77
CA LEU A 23 5.52 -5.77 9.81
C LEU A 23 5.43 -4.36 9.21
N SER A 24 6.17 -4.09 8.13
CA SER A 24 6.05 -2.83 7.39
C SER A 24 4.64 -2.61 6.85
N GLY A 25 3.99 -3.67 6.34
CA GLY A 25 2.60 -3.64 5.90
C GLY A 25 1.65 -3.27 7.03
N VAL A 26 1.72 -3.98 8.15
CA VAL A 26 0.87 -3.70 9.32
C VAL A 26 1.08 -2.28 9.83
N PHE A 27 2.32 -1.82 9.94
CA PHE A 27 2.63 -0.44 10.31
C PHE A 27 2.01 0.56 9.33
N CYS A 28 2.19 0.35 8.01
CA CYS A 28 1.59 1.20 6.99
C CYS A 28 0.06 1.20 7.04
N ALA A 29 -0.57 0.06 7.34
CA ALA A 29 -2.01 -0.06 7.50
C ALA A 29 -2.52 0.79 8.68
N VAL A 30 -1.87 0.66 9.83
CA VAL A 30 -2.21 1.42 11.06
C VAL A 30 -2.05 2.91 10.81
N VAL A 31 -0.90 3.36 10.31
CA VAL A 31 -0.68 4.78 10.01
C VAL A 31 -1.71 5.29 9.00
N ARG A 32 -1.97 4.53 7.93
CA ARG A 32 -2.93 4.96 6.90
C ARG A 32 -4.37 5.05 7.41
N TRP A 33 -4.72 4.20 8.38
CA TRP A 33 -6.02 4.19 9.04
C TRP A 33 -6.19 5.38 9.99
N CYS A 34 -5.18 5.61 10.83
CA CYS A 34 -5.25 6.59 11.90
C CYS A 34 -4.91 8.02 11.45
N HIS A 35 -4.14 8.19 10.37
CA HIS A 35 -3.66 9.50 9.94
C HIS A 35 -4.41 10.03 8.71
N MET A 36 -4.87 11.27 8.85
CA MET A 36 -5.25 12.20 7.79
C MET A 36 -4.70 13.56 8.17
N CYS A 37 -4.17 14.30 7.19
CA CYS A 37 -3.65 15.64 7.47
C CYS A 37 -4.84 16.59 7.68
N HIS A 38 -4.89 17.29 8.82
CA HIS A 38 -5.82 18.39 9.00
C HIS A 38 -5.40 19.56 8.10
N PRO A 39 -6.34 20.25 7.41
CA PRO A 39 -7.79 20.16 7.53
C PRO A 39 -8.46 19.18 6.53
N PHE A 40 -7.69 18.44 5.74
CA PHE A 40 -8.21 17.53 4.71
C PHE A 40 -8.98 16.32 5.27
N ASP A 41 -8.93 16.09 6.58
CA ASP A 41 -9.69 15.07 7.27
C ASP A 41 -11.19 15.35 7.28
N GLU A 42 -11.61 16.63 7.28
CA GLU A 42 -13.03 17.05 7.23
C GLU A 42 -13.76 16.52 5.99
N ARG A 43 -13.04 16.41 4.85
CA ARG A 43 -13.53 15.81 3.60
C ARG A 43 -12.70 14.60 3.17
N GLY A 44 -12.37 13.74 4.13
CA GLY A 44 -11.43 12.63 3.94
C GLY A 44 -11.76 11.67 2.78
N ASP A 45 -13.03 11.40 2.47
CA ASP A 45 -13.39 10.49 1.37
C ASP A 45 -13.15 11.11 -0.03
N PHE A 46 -13.16 12.44 -0.14
CA PHE A 46 -12.83 13.17 -1.36
C PHE A 46 -11.31 13.27 -1.58
N PHE A 47 -10.57 13.66 -0.54
CA PHE A 47 -9.11 13.81 -0.60
C PHE A 47 -8.37 12.46 -0.61
N TYR A 48 -8.98 11.42 -0.01
CA TYR A 48 -8.38 10.10 0.18
C TYR A 48 -9.31 8.93 -0.21
N PRO A 49 -9.78 8.85 -1.48
CA PRO A 49 -10.79 7.89 -1.94
C PRO A 49 -10.47 6.41 -1.71
N ALA A 50 -9.19 6.07 -1.85
CA ALA A 50 -8.68 4.71 -1.76
C ALA A 50 -8.14 4.37 -0.36
N ARG A 51 -8.28 5.27 0.64
CA ARG A 51 -7.70 5.09 1.99
C ARG A 51 -8.01 3.73 2.59
N ARG A 52 -9.30 3.40 2.73
CA ARG A 52 -9.75 2.14 3.36
C ARG A 52 -9.26 0.90 2.61
N GLN A 53 -9.22 0.98 1.28
CA GLN A 53 -8.70 -0.12 0.45
C GLN A 53 -7.19 -0.29 0.62
N MET A 54 -6.43 0.81 0.61
CA MET A 54 -4.99 0.77 0.84
C MET A 54 -4.65 0.26 2.25
N THR A 55 -5.39 0.67 3.29
CA THR A 55 -5.25 0.10 4.64
C THR A 55 -5.45 -1.41 4.62
N PHE A 56 -6.53 -1.87 3.97
CA PHE A 56 -6.80 -3.31 3.86
C PHE A 56 -5.70 -4.06 3.10
N PHE A 57 -5.19 -3.51 1.98
CA PHE A 57 -4.11 -4.14 1.22
C PHE A 57 -2.82 -4.24 2.03
N TYR A 58 -2.46 -3.19 2.77
CA TYR A 58 -1.31 -3.25 3.67
C TYR A 58 -1.48 -4.28 4.79
N ALA A 59 -2.67 -4.39 5.38
CA ALA A 59 -2.96 -5.38 6.41
C ALA A 59 -2.99 -6.81 5.86
N ALA A 60 -3.47 -7.00 4.63
CA ALA A 60 -3.59 -8.31 3.97
C ALA A 60 -2.24 -8.99 3.71
N LEU A 61 -1.12 -8.26 3.80
CA LEU A 61 0.22 -8.86 3.75
C LEU A 61 0.46 -9.88 4.86
N VAL A 62 -0.26 -9.80 5.99
CA VAL A 62 -0.24 -10.79 7.08
C VAL A 62 -0.59 -12.20 6.60
N LEU A 63 -1.31 -12.35 5.48
CA LEU A 63 -1.60 -13.68 4.91
C LEU A 63 -0.32 -14.46 4.53
N GLN A 64 0.83 -13.80 4.35
CA GLN A 64 2.11 -14.48 4.11
C GLN A 64 2.75 -15.07 5.37
N PHE A 65 2.14 -14.87 6.55
CA PHE A 65 2.65 -15.37 7.83
C PHE A 65 2.96 -16.88 7.88
N PRO A 66 2.24 -17.79 7.19
CA PRO A 66 2.61 -19.21 7.17
C PRO A 66 4.06 -19.45 6.71
N TYR A 67 4.58 -18.65 5.79
CA TYR A 67 5.96 -18.75 5.32
C TYR A 67 6.99 -18.30 6.35
N VAL A 68 6.64 -17.36 7.23
CA VAL A 68 7.50 -16.93 8.34
C VAL A 68 7.72 -18.08 9.32
N LEU A 69 6.67 -18.86 9.59
CA LEU A 69 6.71 -19.99 10.52
C LEU A 69 7.54 -21.16 9.96
N CYS A 70 7.40 -21.44 8.67
CA CYS A 70 8.02 -22.61 8.01
C CYS A 70 8.67 -22.22 6.66
N PRO A 71 9.79 -21.47 6.64
CA PRO A 71 10.40 -20.98 5.39
C PRO A 71 10.97 -22.08 4.49
N SER A 72 11.28 -23.25 5.08
CA SER A 72 11.84 -24.42 4.40
C SER A 72 10.79 -25.35 3.84
N ASP A 73 9.55 -25.23 4.32
CA ASP A 73 8.44 -26.04 3.85
C ASP A 73 8.11 -25.74 2.39
N ALA A 74 7.87 -26.80 1.61
CA ALA A 74 7.72 -26.69 0.17
C ALA A 74 6.33 -26.15 -0.23
N ASP A 75 5.27 -26.46 0.54
CA ASP A 75 3.93 -25.90 0.34
C ASP A 75 3.92 -24.42 0.73
N ALA A 76 4.53 -24.05 1.85
CA ALA A 76 4.69 -22.66 2.28
C ALA A 76 5.49 -21.83 1.26
N TRP A 77 6.55 -22.41 0.71
CA TRP A 77 7.33 -21.79 -0.36
C TRP A 77 6.49 -21.59 -1.63
N PHE A 78 5.78 -22.62 -2.09
CA PHE A 78 4.90 -22.53 -3.25
C PHE A 78 3.85 -21.41 -3.08
N TYR A 79 3.23 -21.37 -1.90
CA TYR A 79 2.22 -20.39 -1.54
C TYR A 79 2.76 -18.96 -1.59
N VAL A 80 3.84 -18.66 -0.86
CA VAL A 80 4.37 -17.29 -0.75
C VAL A 80 4.86 -16.76 -2.10
N ARG A 81 5.38 -17.64 -2.95
CA ARG A 81 5.80 -17.32 -4.31
C ARG A 81 4.59 -16.94 -5.19
N SER A 82 3.49 -17.67 -5.05
CA SER A 82 2.25 -17.41 -5.80
C SER A 82 1.52 -16.16 -5.29
N PHE A 83 1.77 -15.75 -4.05
CA PHE A 83 1.10 -14.63 -3.39
C PHE A 83 1.14 -13.35 -4.24
N GLY A 84 2.32 -12.93 -4.69
CA GLY A 84 2.50 -11.65 -5.38
C GLY A 84 1.73 -11.56 -6.70
N ILE A 85 1.77 -12.61 -7.51
CA ILE A 85 1.12 -12.65 -8.83
C ILE A 85 -0.41 -12.69 -8.73
N LEU A 86 -0.97 -13.13 -7.60
CA LEU A 86 -2.41 -13.16 -7.34
C LEU A 86 -2.90 -11.89 -6.63
N PHE A 87 -2.08 -11.35 -5.72
CA PHE A 87 -2.42 -10.22 -4.86
C PHE A 87 -2.31 -8.86 -5.59
N TYR A 88 -1.14 -8.55 -6.14
CA TYR A 88 -0.85 -7.20 -6.66
C TYR A 88 -1.72 -6.76 -7.85
N PRO A 89 -2.04 -7.60 -8.86
CA PRO A 89 -2.86 -7.14 -9.96
C PRO A 89 -4.24 -6.63 -9.51
N VAL A 90 -4.85 -7.32 -8.54
CA VAL A 90 -6.17 -6.93 -8.00
C VAL A 90 -6.04 -5.68 -7.14
N CYS A 91 -5.04 -5.61 -6.26
CA CYS A 91 -4.81 -4.45 -5.40
C CYS A 91 -4.62 -3.17 -6.22
N PHE A 92 -3.75 -3.21 -7.25
CA PHE A 92 -3.52 -2.05 -8.09
C PHE A 92 -4.73 -1.68 -8.94
N ALA A 93 -5.40 -2.65 -9.58
CA ALA A 93 -6.58 -2.37 -10.38
C ALA A 93 -7.66 -1.65 -9.56
N MET A 94 -7.91 -2.14 -8.35
CA MET A 94 -8.92 -1.58 -7.46
C MET A 94 -8.52 -0.24 -6.87
N ALA A 95 -7.27 -0.09 -6.43
CA ALA A 95 -6.76 1.18 -5.92
C ALA A 95 -6.84 2.28 -7.00
N PHE A 96 -6.42 1.97 -8.24
CA PHE A 96 -6.41 2.94 -9.34
C PHE A 96 -7.83 3.28 -9.76
N HIS A 97 -8.70 2.29 -9.93
CA HIS A 97 -10.10 2.53 -10.24
C HIS A 97 -10.78 3.41 -9.19
N ARG A 98 -10.60 3.09 -7.89
CA ARG A 98 -11.19 3.87 -6.80
C ARG A 98 -10.63 5.28 -6.72
N TYR A 99 -9.33 5.45 -6.95
CA TYR A 99 -8.65 6.74 -6.83
C TYR A 99 -8.96 7.68 -8.00
N PHE A 100 -8.91 7.19 -9.24
CA PHE A 100 -9.04 8.01 -10.45
C PHE A 100 -10.46 8.07 -11.04
N GLN A 101 -11.31 7.07 -10.78
CA GLN A 101 -12.67 6.97 -11.38
C GLN A 101 -13.79 7.05 -10.33
N MET A 102 -13.62 7.90 -9.31
CA MET A 102 -14.64 8.16 -8.29
C MET A 102 -16.04 8.32 -8.91
N GLY A 103 -17.01 7.52 -8.47
CA GLY A 103 -18.42 7.59 -8.89
C GLY A 103 -18.83 6.68 -10.05
N LYS A 104 -17.91 6.15 -10.86
CA LYS A 104 -18.26 5.25 -11.99
C LYS A 104 -18.31 3.76 -11.63
N MET A 105 -17.89 3.40 -10.41
CA MET A 105 -17.90 2.01 -9.96
C MET A 105 -19.34 1.58 -9.61
N ARG A 106 -20.09 1.13 -10.62
CA ARG A 106 -21.37 0.45 -10.40
C ARG A 106 -21.07 -0.80 -9.58
N ARG A 107 -21.64 -0.90 -8.37
CA ARG A 107 -21.55 -2.06 -7.48
C ARG A 107 -22.28 -3.26 -8.11
N ASN A 108 -21.66 -3.85 -9.10
CA ASN A 108 -22.13 -5.07 -9.74
C ASN A 108 -21.46 -6.26 -9.05
N LEU A 109 -22.19 -7.37 -8.92
CA LEU A 109 -21.72 -8.60 -8.29
C LEU A 109 -20.36 -9.06 -8.85
N SER A 110 -20.16 -8.96 -10.16
CA SER A 110 -18.89 -9.29 -10.81
C SER A 110 -17.68 -8.48 -10.28
N SER A 111 -17.85 -7.18 -9.99
CA SER A 111 -16.76 -6.37 -9.43
C SER A 111 -16.48 -6.69 -7.97
N VAL A 112 -17.51 -7.05 -7.22
CA VAL A 112 -17.38 -7.52 -5.84
C VAL A 112 -16.66 -8.87 -5.80
N LEU A 113 -17.08 -9.82 -6.65
CA LEU A 113 -16.44 -11.13 -6.76
C LEU A 113 -14.98 -11.01 -7.20
N TYR A 114 -14.67 -10.18 -8.19
CA TYR A 114 -13.29 -9.92 -8.62
C TYR A 114 -12.41 -9.43 -7.46
N PHE A 115 -12.96 -8.59 -6.58
CA PHE A 115 -12.23 -8.13 -5.40
C PHE A 115 -12.02 -9.25 -4.38
N PHE A 116 -13.07 -9.98 -3.98
CA PHE A 116 -12.97 -10.95 -2.89
C PHE A 116 -12.30 -12.27 -3.26
N LEU A 117 -12.47 -12.73 -4.51
CA LEU A 117 -11.96 -14.02 -4.98
C LEU A 117 -10.47 -14.26 -4.72
N PRO A 118 -9.53 -13.35 -5.06
CA PRO A 118 -8.11 -13.55 -4.78
C PRO A 118 -7.82 -13.61 -3.27
N PHE A 119 -8.48 -12.82 -2.42
CA PHE A 119 -8.27 -12.88 -0.98
C PHE A 119 -8.83 -14.17 -0.36
N LEU A 120 -9.97 -14.66 -0.86
CA LEU A 120 -10.52 -15.95 -0.46
C LEU A 120 -9.57 -17.09 -0.86
N LEU A 121 -9.03 -17.06 -2.08
CA LEU A 121 -8.05 -18.03 -2.55
C LEU A 121 -6.77 -17.98 -1.70
N LEU A 122 -6.20 -16.80 -1.48
CA LEU A 122 -5.00 -16.62 -0.66
C LEU A 122 -5.21 -17.02 0.81
N GLY A 123 -6.40 -16.75 1.36
CA GLY A 123 -6.80 -17.18 2.70
C GLY A 123 -6.93 -18.70 2.78
N ALA A 124 -7.60 -19.33 1.81
CA ALA A 124 -7.72 -20.79 1.76
C ALA A 124 -6.36 -21.48 1.63
N LEU A 125 -5.48 -20.98 0.75
CA LEU A 125 -4.11 -21.49 0.62
C LEU A 125 -3.31 -21.30 1.91
N SER A 126 -3.43 -20.13 2.56
CA SER A 126 -2.78 -19.87 3.85
C SER A 126 -3.22 -20.88 4.92
N LEU A 127 -4.52 -21.17 5.01
CA LEU A 127 -5.05 -22.15 5.96
C LEU A 127 -4.58 -23.57 5.63
N MET A 128 -4.55 -23.94 4.35
CA MET A 128 -4.01 -25.24 3.93
C MET A 128 -2.54 -25.39 4.34
N VAL A 129 -1.69 -24.39 4.12
CA VAL A 129 -0.28 -24.44 4.53
C VAL A 129 -0.14 -24.58 6.05
N LEU A 130 -0.99 -23.91 6.84
CA LEU A 130 -0.90 -23.95 8.31
C LEU A 130 -1.40 -25.27 8.91
N PHE A 131 -2.47 -25.84 8.35
CA PHE A 131 -3.20 -26.95 8.98
C PHE A 131 -3.08 -28.28 8.23
N CYS A 132 -2.76 -28.27 6.93
CA CYS A 132 -2.67 -29.46 6.09
C CYS A 132 -1.22 -29.71 5.66
N LYS A 133 -0.47 -30.48 6.46
CA LYS A 133 0.93 -30.86 6.18
C LYS A 133 1.02 -32.07 5.23
N ASN A 134 0.36 -32.00 4.08
CA ASN A 134 0.22 -33.13 3.17
C ASN A 134 1.01 -32.98 1.85
N GLU A 135 1.90 -31.99 1.73
CA GLU A 135 2.68 -31.70 0.51
C GLU A 135 1.80 -31.57 -0.75
N PHE A 136 0.54 -31.19 -0.57
CA PHE A 136 -0.49 -31.29 -1.60
C PHE A 136 -0.21 -30.35 -2.79
N LEU A 137 0.40 -29.20 -2.53
CA LEU A 137 0.76 -28.23 -3.57
C LEU A 137 2.01 -28.68 -4.35
N VAL A 138 2.83 -29.52 -3.74
CA VAL A 138 4.10 -29.98 -4.31
C VAL A 138 3.94 -31.24 -5.16
N VAL A 139 3.06 -32.16 -4.79
CA VAL A 139 2.82 -33.42 -5.54
C VAL A 139 2.51 -33.15 -7.02
N ASN A 140 1.70 -32.12 -7.30
CA ASN A 140 1.35 -31.70 -8.67
C ASN A 140 1.85 -30.28 -8.97
N LYS A 141 3.09 -29.97 -8.55
CA LYS A 141 3.68 -28.62 -8.63
C LYS A 141 3.42 -27.93 -9.97
N LEU A 142 3.75 -28.58 -11.10
CA LEU A 142 3.62 -27.98 -12.44
C LEU A 142 2.16 -27.64 -12.80
N VAL A 143 1.21 -28.51 -12.45
CA VAL A 143 -0.22 -28.26 -12.69
C VAL A 143 -0.69 -27.07 -11.88
N TRP A 144 -0.29 -26.99 -10.61
CA TRP A 144 -0.61 -25.86 -9.75
C TRP A 144 0.06 -24.56 -10.22
N GLU A 145 1.28 -24.61 -10.73
CA GLU A 145 1.95 -23.44 -11.31
C GLU A 145 1.19 -22.91 -12.52
N CYS A 146 0.75 -23.79 -13.42
CA CYS A 146 -0.09 -23.41 -14.55
C CYS A 146 -1.40 -22.78 -14.08
N ILE A 147 -2.10 -23.38 -13.11
CA ILE A 147 -3.35 -22.84 -12.56
C ILE A 147 -3.13 -21.45 -11.94
N MET A 148 -2.11 -21.27 -11.10
CA MET A 148 -1.82 -19.97 -10.47
C MET A 148 -1.41 -18.91 -11.50
N GLY A 149 -0.64 -19.32 -12.52
CA GLY A 149 -0.26 -18.46 -13.64
C GLY A 149 -1.47 -18.00 -14.45
N GLU A 150 -2.37 -18.92 -14.82
CA GLU A 150 -3.61 -18.60 -15.54
C GLU A 150 -4.50 -17.65 -14.74
N LEU A 151 -4.71 -17.93 -13.44
CA LEU A 151 -5.46 -17.05 -12.56
C LEU A 151 -4.83 -15.66 -12.45
N SER A 152 -3.51 -15.57 -12.37
CA SER A 152 -2.80 -14.29 -12.36
C SER A 152 -3.00 -13.50 -13.66
N ILE A 153 -2.95 -14.16 -14.82
CA ILE A 153 -3.22 -13.51 -16.12
C ILE A 153 -4.66 -12.99 -16.16
N LEU A 154 -5.63 -13.80 -15.72
CA LEU A 154 -7.03 -13.40 -15.62
C LEU A 154 -7.21 -12.17 -14.71
N PHE A 155 -6.58 -12.16 -13.54
CA PHE A 155 -6.62 -11.01 -12.65
C PHE A 155 -5.93 -9.77 -13.24
N SER A 156 -4.84 -9.96 -13.97
CA SER A 156 -4.07 -8.90 -14.62
C SER A 156 -4.82 -8.23 -15.78
N PHE A 157 -5.78 -8.91 -16.41
CA PHE A 157 -6.57 -8.35 -17.49
C PHE A 157 -7.25 -7.03 -17.10
N ARG A 158 -7.90 -7.00 -15.92
CA ARG A 158 -8.54 -5.78 -15.43
C ARG A 158 -7.52 -4.70 -15.07
N LEU A 159 -6.36 -5.07 -14.50
CA LEU A 159 -5.29 -4.11 -14.25
C LEU A 159 -4.85 -3.42 -15.55
N VAL A 160 -4.65 -4.18 -16.63
CA VAL A 160 -4.26 -3.65 -17.94
C VAL A 160 -5.33 -2.70 -18.47
N GLN A 161 -6.62 -3.02 -18.31
CA GLN A 161 -7.71 -2.13 -18.71
C GLN A 161 -7.66 -0.79 -17.97
N GLU A 162 -7.54 -0.82 -16.63
CA GLU A 162 -7.46 0.40 -15.81
C GLU A 162 -6.20 1.21 -16.13
N ASN A 163 -5.05 0.55 -16.36
CA ASN A 163 -3.81 1.23 -16.71
C ASN A 163 -3.89 1.86 -18.11
N ARG A 164 -4.42 1.16 -19.11
CA ARG A 164 -4.64 1.71 -20.47
C ARG A 164 -5.64 2.86 -20.47
N TRP A 165 -6.63 2.83 -19.58
CA TRP A 165 -7.52 3.97 -19.39
C TRP A 165 -6.75 5.16 -18.79
N LEU A 166 -5.91 4.92 -17.78
CA LEU A 166 -5.10 5.97 -17.15
C LEU A 166 -4.10 6.59 -18.12
N VAL A 167 -3.43 5.79 -18.97
CA VAL A 167 -2.50 6.27 -20.02
C VAL A 167 -3.21 7.18 -20.99
N ARG A 168 -4.36 6.75 -21.53
CA ARG A 168 -5.17 7.57 -22.42
C ARG A 168 -5.57 8.89 -21.77
N MET A 169 -5.98 8.83 -20.51
CA MET A 169 -6.34 10.05 -19.78
C MET A 169 -5.15 11.00 -19.63
N VAL A 170 -3.97 10.49 -19.23
CA VAL A 170 -2.74 11.30 -19.13
C VAL A 170 -2.35 11.92 -20.48
N ASP A 171 -2.41 11.15 -21.57
CA ASP A 171 -2.11 11.63 -22.93
C ASP A 171 -3.11 12.70 -23.40
N ASP A 172 -4.41 12.49 -23.13
CA ASP A 172 -5.46 13.44 -23.45
C ASP A 172 -5.25 14.76 -22.69
N TYR A 173 -4.89 14.70 -21.40
CA TYR A 173 -4.55 15.89 -20.59
C TYR A 173 -3.31 16.62 -21.11
N HIS A 174 -2.31 15.91 -21.62
CA HIS A 174 -1.10 16.52 -22.17
C HIS A 174 -1.38 17.20 -23.53
N THR A 175 -2.36 16.72 -24.27
CA THR A 175 -2.66 17.19 -25.64
C THR A 175 -3.71 18.30 -25.67
N GLN A 176 -4.66 18.30 -24.73
CA GLN A 176 -5.71 19.32 -24.62
C GLN A 176 -5.25 20.45 -23.69
N ASN A 177 -4.98 21.63 -24.26
CA ASN A 177 -4.52 22.82 -23.55
C ASN A 177 -5.63 23.35 -22.58
N ASN A 178 -5.66 22.83 -21.35
CA ASN A 178 -6.33 23.34 -20.15
C ASN A 178 -7.72 24.01 -20.31
N SER A 179 -8.73 23.27 -20.77
CA SER A 179 -10.13 23.76 -20.75
C SER A 179 -11.13 22.82 -20.08
N ASN A 180 -10.68 21.83 -19.30
CA ASN A 180 -11.57 20.91 -18.63
C ASN A 180 -11.41 21.00 -17.10
N ASP A 181 -12.42 21.57 -16.43
CA ASP A 181 -12.56 21.76 -14.98
C ASP A 181 -12.70 20.43 -14.21
N SER A 182 -11.79 19.50 -14.45
CA SER A 182 -11.88 18.14 -13.93
C SER A 182 -10.76 17.89 -12.94
N ASP A 183 -11.13 17.49 -11.71
CA ASP A 183 -10.28 17.21 -10.53
C ASP A 183 -9.29 16.03 -10.70
N PHE A 184 -8.82 15.78 -11.91
CA PHE A 184 -7.89 14.69 -12.19
C PHE A 184 -6.49 15.04 -11.70
N PRO A 185 -5.88 14.21 -10.83
CA PRO A 185 -4.55 14.47 -10.30
C PRO A 185 -3.45 14.08 -11.30
N PHE A 186 -3.26 14.88 -12.35
CA PHE A 186 -2.32 14.60 -13.46
C PHE A 186 -0.87 14.38 -13.01
N VAL A 187 -0.36 15.24 -12.12
CA VAL A 187 1.03 15.16 -11.62
C VAL A 187 1.28 13.86 -10.88
N PHE A 188 0.28 13.39 -10.13
CA PHE A 188 0.36 12.11 -9.44
C PHE A 188 0.21 10.95 -10.43
N ALA A 189 -0.78 10.99 -11.33
CA ALA A 189 -1.04 9.97 -12.35
C ALA A 189 0.21 9.67 -13.19
N SER A 190 0.87 10.71 -13.69
CA SER A 190 2.09 10.60 -14.53
C SER A 190 3.24 9.91 -13.80
N LYS A 191 3.34 10.08 -12.46
CA LYS A 191 4.39 9.45 -11.64
C LYS A 191 4.10 7.98 -11.33
N VAL A 192 2.82 7.58 -11.22
CA VAL A 192 2.42 6.25 -10.76
C VAL A 192 1.99 5.31 -11.88
N ILE A 193 1.91 5.77 -13.12
CA ILE A 193 1.33 5.01 -14.23
C ILE A 193 2.03 3.68 -14.53
N TYR A 194 3.37 3.66 -14.46
CA TYR A 194 4.18 2.46 -14.73
C TYR A 194 4.32 1.54 -13.50
N LEU A 195 3.94 2.02 -12.32
CA LEU A 195 4.16 1.34 -11.04
C LEU A 195 3.46 -0.03 -10.99
N PRO A 196 2.16 -0.18 -11.35
CA PRO A 196 1.50 -1.48 -11.28
C PRO A 196 2.11 -2.54 -12.18
N MET A 197 2.49 -2.17 -13.41
CA MET A 197 3.08 -3.10 -14.37
C MET A 197 4.49 -3.51 -13.95
N THR A 198 5.26 -2.57 -13.39
CA THR A 198 6.59 -2.86 -12.84
C THR A 198 6.50 -3.84 -11.67
N PHE A 199 5.59 -3.60 -10.72
CA PHE A 199 5.37 -4.51 -9.59
C PHE A 199 4.90 -5.88 -10.05
N LEU A 200 3.95 -5.94 -10.99
CA LEU A 200 3.47 -7.21 -11.54
C LEU A 200 4.62 -8.00 -12.17
N LEU A 201 5.45 -7.35 -12.99
CA LEU A 201 6.62 -7.98 -13.61
C LEU A 201 7.59 -8.54 -12.56
N VAL A 202 7.92 -7.76 -11.54
CA VAL A 202 8.80 -8.22 -10.44
C VAL A 202 8.23 -9.46 -9.75
N MET A 203 6.92 -9.51 -9.52
CA MET A 203 6.28 -10.66 -8.87
C MET A 203 6.26 -11.90 -9.77
N TRP A 204 6.10 -11.73 -11.08
CA TRP A 204 6.27 -12.82 -12.05
C TRP A 204 7.70 -13.36 -12.08
N VAL A 205 8.71 -12.48 -11.99
CA VAL A 205 10.12 -12.92 -11.91
C VAL A 205 10.36 -13.74 -10.64
N VAL A 206 9.85 -13.31 -9.48
CA VAL A 206 9.90 -14.09 -8.24
C VAL A 206 9.23 -15.46 -8.42
N PHE A 207 8.08 -15.50 -9.09
CA PHE A 207 7.34 -16.73 -9.32
C PHE A 207 8.07 -17.72 -10.22
N LEU A 208 8.68 -17.25 -11.30
CA LEU A 208 9.37 -18.10 -12.28
C LEU A 208 10.78 -18.49 -11.85
N ALA A 209 11.49 -17.65 -11.09
CA ALA A 209 12.88 -17.88 -10.72
C ALA A 209 13.06 -18.98 -9.65
N ASP A 210 12.00 -19.37 -8.95
CA ASP A 210 12.00 -20.39 -7.88
C ASP A 210 13.13 -20.18 -6.83
N SER A 211 13.49 -18.92 -6.58
CA SER A 211 14.61 -18.54 -5.71
C SER A 211 14.15 -17.85 -4.43
N ARG A 212 14.36 -18.51 -3.29
CA ARG A 212 14.08 -17.98 -1.94
C ARG A 212 14.89 -16.72 -1.64
N THR A 213 16.15 -16.70 -2.06
CA THR A 213 17.04 -15.54 -1.88
C THR A 213 16.53 -14.33 -2.66
N LEU A 214 16.09 -14.54 -3.90
CA LEU A 214 15.51 -13.46 -4.70
C LEU A 214 14.24 -12.91 -4.03
N LYS A 215 13.33 -13.78 -3.56
CA LYS A 215 12.14 -13.37 -2.81
C LYS A 215 12.51 -12.54 -1.58
N ALA A 216 13.47 -12.99 -0.76
CA ALA A 216 13.89 -12.28 0.43
C ALA A 216 14.46 -10.88 0.12
N VAL A 217 15.28 -10.76 -0.93
CA VAL A 217 15.80 -9.45 -1.38
C VAL A 217 14.65 -8.55 -1.84
N ILE A 218 13.71 -9.06 -2.62
CA ILE A 218 12.55 -8.31 -3.07
C ILE A 218 11.68 -7.87 -1.89
N ASP A 219 11.47 -8.72 -0.88
CA ASP A 219 10.70 -8.36 0.32
C ASP A 219 11.33 -7.18 1.06
N LEU A 220 12.65 -7.16 1.23
CA LEU A 220 13.37 -6.05 1.86
C LEU A 220 13.26 -4.77 1.02
N LEU A 221 13.41 -4.85 -0.30
CA LEU A 221 13.25 -3.70 -1.19
C LEU A 221 11.82 -3.14 -1.16
N VAL A 222 10.82 -4.02 -1.18
CA VAL A 222 9.40 -3.64 -1.13
C VAL A 222 9.03 -3.10 0.25
N THR A 223 9.68 -3.54 1.33
CA THR A 223 9.52 -2.95 2.66
C THR A 223 9.89 -1.46 2.65
N VAL A 224 11.05 -1.11 2.10
CA VAL A 224 11.47 0.29 1.95
C VAL A 224 10.49 1.05 1.06
N TRP A 225 10.06 0.43 -0.04
CA TRP A 225 9.07 1.00 -0.94
C TRP A 225 7.72 1.29 -0.26
N ASN A 226 7.20 0.38 0.57
CA ASN A 226 5.93 0.55 1.29
C ASN A 226 5.94 1.82 2.14
N VAL A 227 7.02 2.05 2.88
CA VAL A 227 7.17 3.25 3.71
C VAL A 227 7.25 4.51 2.84
N MET A 228 8.07 4.50 1.79
CA MET A 228 8.16 5.63 0.87
C MET A 228 6.81 5.94 0.18
N PHE A 229 6.09 4.90 -0.24
CA PHE A 229 4.79 5.03 -0.90
C PHE A 229 3.74 5.53 0.08
N LEU A 230 3.74 5.04 1.32
CA LEU A 230 2.89 5.55 2.41
C LEU A 230 3.08 7.05 2.59
N CYS A 231 4.33 7.53 2.72
CA CYS A 231 4.61 8.96 2.85
C CYS A 231 4.03 9.77 1.70
N LYS A 232 4.12 9.26 0.46
CA LYS A 232 3.55 9.93 -0.73
C LYS A 232 2.03 9.98 -0.73
N ILE A 233 1.34 8.96 -0.22
CA ILE A 233 -0.14 8.91 -0.19
C ILE A 233 -0.75 9.52 1.08
N LEU A 234 0.09 9.94 2.04
CA LEU A 234 -0.32 10.55 3.29
C LEU A 234 -0.83 11.97 3.07
N HIS A 235 -0.14 12.73 2.21
CA HIS A 235 -0.60 14.03 1.75
C HIS A 235 -1.63 13.87 0.62
N PRO A 236 -2.69 14.70 0.56
CA PRO A 236 -3.59 14.69 -0.58
C PRO A 236 -2.83 15.04 -1.87
N ASN A 237 -3.05 14.23 -2.90
CA ASN A 237 -2.44 14.42 -4.23
C ASN A 237 -3.44 14.96 -5.27
N LYS A 238 -4.66 15.27 -4.84
CA LYS A 238 -5.68 15.91 -5.69
C LYS A 238 -5.47 17.41 -5.70
N ILE A 239 -5.50 17.98 -6.91
CA ILE A 239 -5.43 19.43 -7.13
C ILE A 239 -6.87 19.93 -7.21
N ILE A 240 -7.15 21.01 -6.49
CA ILE A 240 -8.48 21.58 -6.32
C ILE A 240 -8.64 22.72 -7.34
N HIS A 241 -9.58 22.58 -8.27
CA HIS A 241 -9.80 23.59 -9.31
C HIS A 241 -11.10 24.39 -9.13
N THR A 242 -12.16 23.81 -8.55
CA THR A 242 -13.44 24.50 -8.33
C THR A 242 -13.27 25.68 -7.38
N GLU A 243 -13.79 26.85 -7.73
CA GLU A 243 -13.74 28.05 -6.88
C GLU A 243 -14.38 27.83 -5.51
N GLU A 244 -15.48 27.04 -5.45
CA GLU A 244 -16.12 26.63 -4.19
C GLU A 244 -15.19 25.79 -3.30
N ASP A 245 -14.41 24.88 -3.89
CA ASP A 245 -13.46 24.06 -3.13
C ASP A 245 -12.21 24.84 -2.72
N LYS A 246 -11.77 25.82 -3.53
CA LYS A 246 -10.69 26.74 -3.16
C LYS A 246 -11.10 27.66 -2.02
N GLU A 247 -12.33 28.20 -2.06
CA GLU A 247 -12.86 29.05 -1.01
C GLU A 247 -13.04 28.25 0.29
N CYS A 248 -13.61 27.05 0.20
CA CYS A 248 -13.72 26.12 1.33
C CYS A 248 -12.35 25.79 1.94
N MET A 249 -11.33 25.49 1.12
CA MET A 249 -9.97 25.26 1.60
C MET A 249 -9.32 26.48 2.21
N ALA A 250 -9.47 27.66 1.62
CA ALA A 250 -8.89 28.90 2.14
C ALA A 250 -9.50 29.25 3.52
N ILE A 251 -10.80 28.99 3.70
CA ILE A 251 -11.47 29.10 4.99
C ILE A 251 -10.86 28.10 5.99
N MET A 252 -10.77 26.82 5.62
CA MET A 252 -10.22 25.76 6.47
C MET A 252 -8.75 26.00 6.87
N GLU A 253 -7.90 26.46 5.95
CA GLU A 253 -6.51 26.82 6.23
C GLU A 253 -6.41 28.02 7.16
N LYS A 254 -7.22 29.06 6.95
CA LYS A 254 -7.26 30.23 7.81
C LYS A 254 -7.72 29.89 9.23
N GLU A 255 -8.76 29.07 9.35
CA GLU A 255 -9.23 28.56 10.64
C GLU A 255 -8.16 27.72 11.34
N ASN A 256 -7.48 26.83 10.61
CA ASN A 256 -6.41 26.01 11.19
C ASN A 256 -5.22 26.86 11.67
N LEU A 257 -4.80 27.85 10.87
CA LEU A 257 -3.75 28.78 11.26
C LEU A 257 -4.14 29.57 12.50
N GLN A 258 -5.40 30.03 12.59
CA GLN A 258 -5.90 30.70 13.79
C GLN A 258 -5.91 29.77 15.02
N ARG A 259 -6.32 28.50 14.87
CA ARG A 259 -6.26 27.52 15.96
C ARG A 259 -4.82 27.30 16.45
N VAL A 260 -3.86 27.11 15.54
CA VAL A 260 -2.44 26.92 15.90
C VAL A 260 -1.87 28.15 16.58
N LEU A 261 -2.19 29.35 16.08
CA LEU A 261 -1.75 30.60 16.71
C LEU A 261 -2.35 30.77 18.11
N GLN A 262 -3.64 30.47 18.29
CA GLN A 262 -4.30 30.53 19.59
C GLN A 262 -3.74 29.51 20.58
N GLU A 263 -3.47 28.28 20.11
CA GLU A 263 -2.83 27.24 20.92
C GLU A 263 -1.41 27.68 21.33
N SER A 264 -0.61 28.21 20.40
CA SER A 264 0.73 28.73 20.70
C SER A 264 0.72 29.88 21.69
N ALA A 265 -0.22 30.84 21.56
CA ALA A 265 -0.36 31.96 22.49
C ALA A 265 -0.80 31.48 23.89
N SER A 266 -1.71 30.49 23.95
CA SER A 266 -2.13 29.91 25.23
C SER A 266 -1.00 29.13 25.93
N LEU A 267 -0.12 28.50 25.15
CA LEU A 267 1.06 27.80 25.66
C LEU A 267 2.09 28.80 26.22
N GLU A 268 2.31 29.92 25.54
CA GLU A 268 3.19 31.01 26.02
C GLU A 268 2.67 31.66 27.31
N GLU A 269 1.36 31.86 27.44
CA GLU A 269 0.73 32.42 28.65
C GLU A 269 0.81 31.44 29.86
N MET A 270 0.82 30.13 29.60
CA MET A 270 0.97 29.09 30.64
C MET A 270 2.43 28.80 31.04
N THR A 271 3.43 29.20 30.24
CA THR A 271 4.84 29.08 30.61
C THR A 271 5.25 30.22 31.55
N PRO A 272 5.56 29.96 32.84
CA PRO A 272 6.03 31.02 33.72
C PRO A 272 7.39 31.51 33.23
N ILE A 273 7.50 32.82 32.99
CA ILE A 273 8.78 33.49 32.73
C ILE A 273 9.72 33.11 33.89
N PRO A 274 10.89 32.48 33.65
CA PRO A 274 11.88 32.29 34.69
C PRO A 274 12.28 33.68 35.16
N ASP A 275 11.99 33.96 36.43
CA ASP A 275 12.32 35.24 37.05
C ASP A 275 13.85 35.38 37.16
N GLU A 276 14.49 35.90 36.11
CA GLU A 276 15.93 36.20 36.05
C GLU A 276 16.35 37.29 37.06
N SER A 277 15.42 37.84 37.84
CA SER A 277 15.73 38.83 38.88
C SER A 277 16.39 38.25 40.15
N ARG A 278 16.58 36.92 40.25
CA ARG A 278 17.17 36.27 41.45
C ARG A 278 18.64 35.83 41.38
N ILE A 279 19.43 36.29 40.40
CA ILE A 279 20.89 36.02 40.35
C ILE A 279 21.74 37.28 40.63
N GLY A 280 21.10 38.41 40.97
CA GLY A 280 21.79 39.69 41.22
C GLY A 280 21.47 40.33 42.56
N GLY A 281 21.79 39.70 43.69
CA GLY A 281 21.63 40.37 44.98
C GLY A 281 22.13 39.59 46.19
N GLY A 282 23.34 39.92 46.66
CA GLY A 282 23.84 39.49 47.97
C GLY A 282 25.33 39.16 47.98
N ARG A 283 26.16 40.21 47.96
CA ARG A 283 27.46 40.18 48.65
C ARG A 283 27.24 40.11 50.15
#